data_AF-K0NGE4-F1
#
_entry.id   AF-K0NGE4-F1
#
_cell.length_a   1.000
_cell.length_b   1.000
_cell.length_c   1.000
_cell.angle_alpha   90.00
_cell.angle_beta   90.00
_cell.angle_gamma   90.00
#
_symmetry.space_group_name_H-M   'P 1'
#
loop_
_entity.id
_entity.type
_entity.pdbx_description
1 polymer ?
#
loop_
_entity_poly.entity_id
_entity_poly.type
_entity_poly.pdbx_seq_one_letter_code
_entity_poly.pdbx_strand_id
1 'polypeptide(L)' 'MKQLGIHAVISLIIYFVCIALAFQAIKAVRIEKLIRSNRVFESQVLLLFSAIGLGYLVAQFIIALIDTSMQLSNLF' A
#
# COMPACT_ATOMS: atom_id res chain seq x y z
N MET A 1 8.57 -5.25 -25.01
CA MET A 1 7.56 -4.20 -24.77
C MET A 1 6.27 -4.72 -24.13
N LYS A 2 5.70 -5.87 -24.56
CA LYS A 2 4.46 -6.42 -23.98
C LYS A 2 4.59 -6.83 -22.49
N GLN A 3 5.70 -7.46 -22.09
CA GLN A 3 5.92 -7.85 -20.69
C GLN A 3 6.03 -6.65 -19.73
N LEU A 4 6.64 -5.55 -20.17
CA LEU A 4 6.73 -4.31 -19.35
C LEU A 4 5.35 -3.69 -19.11
N GLY A 5 4.47 -3.73 -20.12
CA GLY A 5 3.08 -3.26 -19.96
C GLY A 5 2.28 -4.14 -18.99
N ILE A 6 2.42 -5.46 -19.09
CA ILE A 6 1.72 -6.40 -18.18
C ILE A 6 2.21 -6.24 -16.74
N HIS A 7 3.54 -6.12 -16.55
CA HIS A 7 4.12 -5.89 -15.22
C HIS A 7 3.65 -4.57 -14.59
N ALA A 8 3.58 -3.49 -15.39
CA ALA A 8 3.06 -2.21 -14.93
C ALA A 8 1.58 -2.28 -14.51
N VAL A 9 0.74 -2.99 -15.27
CA VAL A 9 -0.68 -3.18 -14.94
C VAL A 9 -0.84 -3.99 -13.65
N ILE A 10 -0.09 -5.09 -13.50
CA ILE A 10 -0.11 -5.92 -12.27
C ILE A 10 0.32 -5.07 -11.07
N SER A 11 1.43 -4.34 -11.20
CA SER A 11 1.92 -3.45 -10.14
C SER A 11 0.87 -2.42 -9.74
N LEU A 12 0.19 -1.80 -10.70
CA LEU A 12 -0.85 -0.80 -10.45
C LEU A 12 -2.03 -1.42 -9.68
N ILE A 13 -2.48 -2.61 -10.07
CA ILE A 13 -3.52 -3.35 -9.34
C ILE A 13 -3.08 -3.62 -7.89
N ILE A 14 -1.85 -4.08 -7.68
CA ILE A 14 -1.31 -4.34 -6.33
C ILE A 14 -1.31 -3.06 -5.49
N TYR A 15 -0.88 -1.92 -6.04
CA TYR A 15 -0.93 -0.64 -5.33
C TYR A 15 -2.35 -0.28 -4.90
N PHE A 16 -3.33 -0.35 -5.81
CA PHE A 16 -4.72 -0.02 -5.48
C PHE A 16 -5.29 -0.94 -4.40
N VAL A 17 -5.07 -2.24 -4.49
CA VAL A 17 -5.55 -3.22 -3.50
C VAL A 17 -4.88 -3.00 -2.14
N CYS A 18 -3.56 -2.80 -2.10
CA CYS A 18 -2.84 -2.59 -0.84
C CYS A 18 -3.24 -1.27 -0.17
N ILE A 19 -3.42 -0.19 -0.93
CA ILE A 19 -3.88 1.09 -0.39
C ILE A 19 -5.31 0.97 0.16
N ALA A 20 -6.21 0.26 -0.54
CA ALA A 20 -7.56 0.03 -0.05
C ALA A 20 -7.58 -0.77 1.27
N LEU A 21 -6.76 -1.82 1.37
CA LEU A 21 -6.61 -2.62 2.58
C LEU A 21 -5.96 -1.82 3.72
N ALA A 22 -4.93 -1.01 3.44
CA ALA A 22 -4.31 -0.13 4.41
C ALA A 22 -5.31 0.89 4.97
N PHE A 23 -6.20 1.43 4.13
CA PHE A 23 -7.25 2.35 4.56
C PHE A 23 -8.25 1.66 5.51
N GLN A 24 -8.63 0.41 5.24
CA GLN A 24 -9.48 -0.37 6.15
C GLN A 24 -8.76 -0.70 7.47
N ALA A 25 -7.50 -1.13 7.41
CA ALA A 25 -6.71 -1.47 8.60
C ALA A 25 -6.56 -0.26 9.52
N ILE A 26 -6.25 0.90 8.95
CA ILE A 26 -6.06 2.14 9.71
C ILE A 26 -7.39 2.64 10.31
N LYS A 27 -8.52 2.49 9.61
CA LYS A 27 -9.84 2.77 10.18
C LYS A 27 -10.15 1.89 11.39
N ALA A 28 -9.75 0.61 11.36
CA ALA A 28 -9.95 -0.32 12.47
C ALA A 28 -9.17 0.09 13.73
N VAL A 29 -8.02 0.77 13.58
CA VAL A 29 -7.17 1.22 14.70
C VAL A 29 -7.82 2.36 15.51
N ARG A 30 -8.94 2.96 15.06
CA ARG A 30 -9.62 4.08 15.76
C ARG A 30 -8.63 5.20 16.16
N ILE A 31 -7.79 5.64 15.22
CA ILE A 31 -6.86 6.76 15.43
C ILE A 31 -7.61 8.02 15.94
N GLU A 32 -8.89 8.18 15.60
CA GLU A 32 -9.76 9.25 16.11
C GLU A 32 -9.88 9.27 17.65
N LYS A 33 -9.70 8.15 18.35
CA LYS A 33 -9.65 8.13 19.81
C LYS A 33 -8.30 8.56 20.39
N LEU A 34 -7.22 8.48 19.60
CA LEU A 34 -5.87 8.82 20.02
C LEU A 34 -5.59 10.32 19.87
N ILE A 35 -6.25 11.00 18.94
CA ILE A 35 -6.04 12.43 18.66
C ILE A 35 -7.10 13.28 19.38
N ARG A 36 -6.64 14.27 20.15
CA ARG A 36 -7.51 15.20 20.91
C ARG A 36 -8.61 15.80 20.03
N SER A 37 -9.82 15.79 20.58
CA SER A 37 -11.14 16.14 19.99
C SER A 37 -11.27 17.46 19.20
N ASN A 38 -10.24 18.32 19.14
CA ASN A 38 -10.35 19.67 18.58
C ASN A 38 -9.72 19.84 17.19
N ARG A 39 -9.12 18.78 16.59
CA ARG A 39 -8.50 18.83 15.25
C ARG A 39 -8.88 17.65 14.36
N VAL A 40 -10.16 17.62 13.97
CA VAL A 40 -10.76 16.56 13.13
C VAL A 40 -10.16 16.55 11.71
N PHE A 41 -9.84 17.72 11.16
CA PHE A 41 -9.25 17.80 9.82
C PHE A 41 -7.81 17.25 9.77
N GLU A 42 -6.96 17.66 10.72
CA GLU A 42 -5.57 17.19 10.76
C GLU A 42 -5.49 15.68 10.99
N SER A 43 -6.35 15.13 11.84
CA SER A 43 -6.41 13.67 12.08
C SER A 43 -6.84 12.89 10.85
N GLN A 44 -7.82 13.38 10.08
CA GLN A 44 -8.24 12.76 8.82
C GLN A 44 -7.15 12.81 7.75
N VAL A 45 -6.44 13.94 7.63
CA VAL A 45 -5.31 14.06 6.70
C VAL A 45 -4.19 13.10 7.10
N LEU A 46 -3.82 13.04 8.39
CA LEU A 46 -2.81 12.12 8.89
C LEU A 46 -3.18 10.66 8.61
N LEU A 47 -4.45 10.31 8.82
CA LEU A 47 -5.01 9.00 8.51
C LEU A 47 -4.87 8.65 7.02
N LEU A 48 -5.26 9.57 6.14
CA LEU A 48 -5.19 9.38 4.69
C LEU A 48 -3.74 9.21 4.21
N PHE A 49 -2.85 10.10 4.64
CA PHE A 49 -1.43 10.02 4.28
C PHE A 49 -0.79 8.74 4.82
N SER A 50 -1.12 8.36 6.05
CA SER A 50 -0.63 7.12 6.66
C SER A 50 -1.10 5.89 5.89
N ALA A 51 -2.37 5.88 5.43
CA ALA A 51 -2.90 4.78 4.63
C ALA A 51 -2.24 4.65 3.27
N ILE A 52 -2.02 5.76 2.59
CA ILE A 52 -1.31 5.78 1.31
C ILE A 52 0.12 5.32 1.50
N GLY A 53 0.82 5.84 2.53
CA GLY A 53 2.20 5.45 2.84
C GLY A 53 2.33 3.96 3.19
N LEU A 54 1.51 3.45 4.11
CA LEU A 54 1.49 2.03 4.46
C LEU A 54 1.12 1.15 3.28
N GLY A 55 0.06 1.50 2.54
CA GLY A 55 -0.38 0.78 1.36
C GLY A 55 0.68 0.71 0.27
N TYR A 56 1.39 1.82 0.04
CA TYR A 56 2.51 1.88 -0.91
C TYR A 56 3.67 1.01 -0.47
N LEU A 57 4.08 1.06 0.80
CA LEU A 57 5.17 0.24 1.34
C LEU A 57 4.86 -1.26 1.23
N VAL A 58 3.65 -1.67 1.60
CA VAL A 58 3.21 -3.07 1.50
C VAL A 58 3.14 -3.52 0.04
N ALA A 59 2.63 -2.68 -0.86
CA ALA A 59 2.62 -2.97 -2.29
C ALA A 59 4.03 -3.13 -2.85
N GLN A 60 4.95 -2.23 -2.49
CA GLN A 60 6.35 -2.31 -2.92
C GLN A 60 6.99 -3.60 -2.44
N PHE A 61 6.77 -3.98 -1.18
CA PHE A 61 7.24 -5.26 -0.65
C PHE A 61 6.74 -6.46 -1.47
N ILE A 62 5.44 -6.50 -1.81
CA ILE A 62 4.86 -7.59 -2.61
C ILE A 62 5.45 -7.63 -4.03
N ILE A 63 5.57 -6.47 -4.69
CA ILE A 63 6.15 -6.39 -6.04
C ILE A 63 7.61 -6.87 -6.02
N ALA A 64 8.40 -6.37 -5.06
CA ALA A 64 9.80 -6.79 -4.90
C ALA A 64 9.92 -8.29 -4.61
N LEU A 65 9.00 -8.87 -3.83
CA LEU A 65 8.96 -10.30 -3.57
C LEU A 65 8.70 -11.11 -4.85
N ILE A 66 7.75 -10.67 -5.69
CA ILE A 66 7.45 -11.32 -6.98
C ILE A 66 8.67 -11.23 -7.89
N ASP A 67 9.26 -10.04 -8.04
CA ASP A 67 10.41 -9.83 -8.92
C ASP A 67 11.63 -10.64 -8.48
N THR A 68 11.92 -10.66 -7.18
CA THR A 68 13.03 -11.43 -6.61
C THR A 68 12.79 -12.93 -6.78
N SER A 69 11.54 -13.40 -6.62
CA SER A 69 11.18 -14.81 -6.82
C SER A 69 11.35 -15.23 -8.28
N MET A 70 10.96 -14.38 -9.23
CA MET A 70 11.18 -14.63 -10.66
C MET A 70 12.66 -14.68 -11.01
N GLN A 71 13.47 -13.79 -10.44
CA GLN A 71 14.93 -13.81 -10.62
C GLN A 71 15.58 -15.06 -10.04
N LEU A 72 15.12 -15.51 -8.86
CA LEU A 72 15.61 -16.73 -8.23
C LEU A 72 15.27 -17.97 -9.08
N SER A 73 14.09 -18.00 -9.68
CA SER A 73 13.70 -19.07 -10.60
C SER A 73 14.55 -19.12 -11.88
N ASN A 74 15.20 -18.02 -12.28
CA ASN A 74 16.13 -18.02 -13.43
C ASN A 74 17.53 -18.53 -13.06
N LEU A 75 17.79 -18.81 -11.79
CA LEU A 75 19.09 -19.27 -11.29
C LEU A 75 19.22 -20.81 -11.28
N PHE A 76 18.09 -21.53 -11.38
CA PHE A 76 17.98 -22.98 -11.50
C PHE A 76 17.48 -23.37 -12.90
#